data_AF-A0A820TDC3-F1
#
_entry.id   AF-A0A820TDC3-F1
#
_cell.length_a   1.000
_cell.length_b   1.000
_cell.length_c   1.000
_cell.angle_alpha   90.00
_cell.angle_beta   90.00
_cell.angle_gamma   90.00
#
_symmetry.space_group_name_H-M   'P 1'
#
loop_
_entity.id
_entity.type
_entity.pdbx_description
1 polymer ?
#
loop_
_entity_poly.entity_id
_entity_poly.type
_entity_poly.pdbx_seq_one_letter_code
_entity_poly.pdbx_strand_id
1 'polypeptide(L)'
;EREKKRFVKNIIDESSTIDNNLDEGIKKSDLIGNIKFSNVISSYPSRSDIEILKIISFNVKQGETIALVGSSGSGKSTCIQ
;
A
#
# COMPACT_ATOMS: atom_id res chain seq x y z
N GLU A 1 19.14 -13.71 29.53
CA GLU A 1 17.67 -13.83 29.72
C GLU A 1 16.92 -12.49 29.73
N ARG A 2 17.40 -11.47 30.48
CA ARG A 2 16.75 -10.14 30.56
C ARG A 2 16.62 -9.39 29.23
N GLU A 3 17.61 -9.50 28.34
CA GLU A 3 17.56 -8.86 27.01
C GLU A 3 16.48 -9.44 26.09
N LYS A 4 16.27 -10.77 26.12
CA LYS A 4 15.20 -11.42 25.34
C LYS A 4 13.81 -10.94 25.76
N LYS A 5 13.58 -10.77 27.07
CA LYS A 5 12.31 -10.24 27.61
C LYS A 5 12.04 -8.80 27.15
N ARG A 6 13.08 -7.96 27.07
CA ARG A 6 12.96 -6.59 26.55
C ARG A 6 12.66 -6.58 25.05
N PHE A 7 13.33 -7.42 24.27
CA PHE A 7 13.09 -7.52 22.83
C PHE A 7 11.65 -7.95 22.50
N VAL A 8 11.13 -8.99 23.17
CA VAL A 8 9.75 -9.44 22.98
C VAL A 8 8.75 -8.36 23.36
N LYS A 9 8.97 -7.66 24.48
CA LYS A 9 8.10 -6.56 24.91
C LYS A 9 8.06 -5.44 23.85
N ASN A 10 9.21 -5.07 23.28
CA ASN A 10 9.27 -4.03 22.27
C ASN A 10 8.49 -4.38 20.99
N ILE A 11 8.51 -5.64 20.53
CA ILE A 11 7.74 -6.07 19.36
C ILE A 11 6.23 -6.01 19.63
N ILE A 12 5.80 -6.37 20.84
CA ILE A 12 4.38 -6.36 21.22
C ILE A 12 3.87 -4.94 21.37
N ASP A 13 4.69 -4.03 21.92
CA ASP A 13 4.32 -2.65 22.18
C ASP A 13 4.46 -1.74 20.92
N GLU A 14 5.01 -2.25 19.81
CA GLU A 14 5.16 -1.51 18.56
C GLU A 14 3.82 -1.37 17.83
N SER A 15 3.35 -0.12 17.69
CA SER A 15 2.11 0.20 16.97
C SER A 15 2.39 0.39 15.47
N SER A 16 1.62 -0.26 14.60
CA SER A 16 1.65 0.00 13.16
C SER A 16 0.93 1.31 12.80
N THR A 17 1.38 1.97 11.72
CA THR A 17 0.70 3.16 11.17
C THR A 17 -0.68 2.85 10.59
N ILE A 18 -0.87 1.61 10.12
CA ILE A 18 -2.15 1.07 9.66
C ILE A 18 -2.54 0.00 10.67
N ASP A 19 -3.63 0.21 11.40
CA ASP A 19 -4.15 -0.75 12.38
C ASP A 19 -5.18 -1.67 11.70
N ASN A 20 -4.86 -2.95 11.62
CA ASN A 20 -5.72 -3.97 11.01
C ASN A 20 -6.77 -4.53 11.99
N ASN A 21 -6.70 -4.18 13.27
CA ASN A 21 -7.60 -4.68 14.31
C ASN A 21 -8.77 -3.74 14.61
N LEU A 22 -8.77 -2.54 14.04
CA LEU A 22 -9.89 -1.62 14.11
C LEU A 22 -11.00 -2.12 13.18
N ASP A 23 -12.23 -2.26 13.71
CA ASP A 23 -13.43 -2.41 12.87
C ASP A 23 -13.99 -1.02 12.46
N GLU A 24 -13.11 -0.03 12.42
CA GLU A 24 -13.40 1.34 12.05
C GLU A 24 -13.19 1.51 10.54
N GLY A 25 -14.26 1.81 9.81
CA GLY A 25 -14.18 1.98 8.37
C GLY A 25 -15.56 2.03 7.71
N ILE A 26 -15.61 2.52 6.48
CA ILE A 26 -16.85 2.61 5.72
C ILE A 26 -17.11 1.26 5.03
N LYS A 27 -18.02 0.46 5.58
CA LYS A 27 -18.55 -0.74 4.91
C LYS A 27 -19.71 -0.34 3.99
N LYS A 28 -19.44 -0.15 2.70
CA LYS A 28 -20.49 0.07 1.69
C LYS A 28 -21.08 -1.28 1.27
N SER A 29 -22.42 -1.40 1.31
CA SER A 29 -23.15 -2.55 0.77
C SER A 29 -23.00 -2.66 -0.75
N ASP A 30 -23.04 -1.51 -1.42
CA ASP A 30 -23.05 -1.42 -2.89
C ASP A 30 -21.79 -0.68 -3.37
N LEU A 31 -20.74 -1.46 -3.66
CA LEU A 31 -19.49 -0.96 -4.19
C LEU A 31 -19.52 -0.94 -5.72
N ILE A 32 -19.51 0.26 -6.32
CA ILE A 32 -19.24 0.45 -7.74
C ILE A 32 -17.72 0.32 -7.92
N GLY A 33 -17.26 -0.72 -8.60
CA GLY A 33 -15.84 -1.09 -8.77
C GLY A 33 -15.01 -0.15 -9.66
N ASN A 34 -15.25 1.16 -9.60
CA ASN A 34 -14.41 2.15 -10.25
C ASN A 34 -13.15 2.42 -9.42
N ILE A 35 -11.98 2.33 -10.05
CA ILE A 35 -10.68 2.53 -9.40
C ILE A 35 -10.03 3.79 -10.01
N LYS A 36 -9.46 4.65 -9.17
CA LYS A 36 -8.76 5.86 -9.61
C LYS A 36 -7.43 6.01 -8.87
N PHE A 37 -6.37 6.15 -9.65
CA PHE A 37 -5.06 6.63 -9.20
C PHE A 37 -4.97 8.11 -9.53
N SER A 38 -4.57 8.93 -8.56
CA SER A 38 -4.52 10.39 -8.71
C SER A 38 -3.21 10.93 -8.15
N ASN A 39 -2.27 11.24 -9.04
CA ASN A 39 -0.95 11.79 -8.74
C ASN A 39 -0.20 10.97 -7.69
N VAL A 40 -0.25 9.64 -7.83
CA VAL A 40 0.34 8.72 -6.85
C VAL A 40 1.87 8.78 -6.95
N ILE A 41 2.51 9.09 -5.83
CA ILE A 41 3.95 9.02 -5.61
C ILE A 41 4.20 7.99 -4.52
N SER A 42 5.16 7.10 -4.71
CA SER A 42 5.45 6.06 -3.71
C SER A 42 6.92 5.66 -3.71
N SER A 43 7.43 5.42 -2.49
CA SER A 43 8.76 4.92 -2.17
C SER A 43 8.62 3.87 -1.06
N TYR A 44 9.43 2.82 -1.08
CA TYR A 44 9.43 1.86 0.03
C TYR A 44 10.14 2.46 1.26
N PRO A 45 9.64 2.25 2.50
CA PRO A 45 10.29 2.78 3.70
C PRO A 45 11.75 2.35 3.86
N SER A 46 12.11 1.17 3.37
CA SER A 46 13.49 0.65 3.39
C SER A 46 14.44 1.41 2.45
N ARG A 47 13.92 2.15 1.47
CA ARG A 47 14.64 2.95 0.47
C ARG A 47 13.84 4.21 0.14
N SER A 48 13.66 5.07 1.14
CA SER A 48 12.83 6.27 1.03
C SER A 48 13.39 7.33 0.07
N ASP A 49 14.67 7.24 -0.27
CA ASP A 49 15.39 8.11 -1.20
C ASP A 49 15.05 7.84 -2.68
N ILE A 50 14.42 6.71 -2.99
CA ILE A 50 14.13 6.30 -4.37
C ILE A 50 12.61 6.23 -4.58
N GLU A 51 12.10 7.11 -5.43
CA GLU A 51 10.72 7.06 -5.92
C GLU A 51 10.53 5.95 -6.95
N ILE A 52 9.58 5.05 -6.68
CA ILE A 52 9.23 3.92 -7.54
C ILE A 52 8.07 4.29 -8.45
N LEU A 53 7.06 4.96 -7.89
CA LEU A 53 5.95 5.53 -8.64
C LEU A 53 6.13 7.05 -8.68
N LYS A 54 6.19 7.61 -9.89
CA LYS A 54 6.47 9.03 -10.13
C LYS A 54 5.23 9.72 -10.73
N ILE A 55 4.32 10.15 -9.86
CA ILE A 55 3.08 10.88 -10.23
C ILE A 55 2.23 10.12 -11.24
N ILE A 56 1.74 8.94 -10.85
CA ILE A 56 0.91 8.11 -11.73
C ILE A 56 -0.57 8.45 -11.55
N SER A 57 -1.27 8.62 -12.67
CA SER A 57 -2.70 8.95 -12.71
C SER A 57 -3.40 8.14 -13.79
N PHE A 58 -4.39 7.33 -13.40
CA PHE A 58 -5.25 6.61 -14.34
C PHE A 58 -6.59 6.26 -13.68
N ASN A 59 -7.58 5.95 -14.50
CA ASN A 59 -8.91 5.53 -14.05
C ASN A 59 -9.23 4.18 -14.70
N VAL A 60 -9.90 3.31 -13.95
CA VAL A 60 -10.44 2.03 -14.41
C VAL A 60 -11.92 2.02 -14.04
N LYS A 61 -12.78 1.89 -15.04
CA LYS A 61 -14.23 1.77 -14.82
C LYS A 61 -14.59 0.35 -14.40
N GLN A 62 -15.74 0.19 -13.77
CA GLN A 62 -16.29 -1.12 -13.45
C GLN A 62 -16.40 -1.98 -14.71
N GLY A 63 -15.83 -3.19 -14.64
CA GLY A 63 -15.79 -4.13 -15.77
C GLY A 63 -14.70 -3.86 -16.81
N GLU A 64 -13.94 -2.77 -16.67
CA GLU A 64 -12.81 -2.48 -17.54
C GLU A 64 -11.58 -3.30 -17.14
N THR A 65 -10.85 -3.79 -18.13
CA THR A 65 -9.55 -4.46 -17.93
C THR A 65 -8.45 -3.57 -18.49
N ILE A 66 -7.45 -3.28 -17.66
CA ILE A 66 -6.24 -2.56 -18.07
C ILE A 66 -5.02 -3.46 -17.95
N ALA A 67 -3.98 -3.16 -18.70
CA ALA A 67 -2.68 -3.82 -18.59
C ALA A 67 -1.60 -2.80 -18.22
N LEU A 68 -0.85 -3.09 -17.16
CA LEU A 68 0.35 -2.34 -16.79
C LEU A 68 1.56 -3.01 -17.44
N VAL A 69 2.20 -2.32 -18.39
CA VAL A 69 3.37 -2.82 -19.13
C VAL A 69 4.58 -1.90 -18.94
N GLY A 70 5.79 -2.46 -19.02
CA GLY A 70 7.03 -1.72 -18.80
C GLY A 70 8.20 -2.62 -18.37
N SER A 71 9.41 -2.06 -18.36
CA SER A 71 10.65 -2.74 -17.99
C SER A 71 10.66 -3.28 -16.56
N SER A 72 11.54 -4.24 -16.26
CA SER A 72 11.75 -4.69 -14.87
C SER A 72 12.12 -3.49 -13.97
N GLY A 73 11.55 -3.44 -12.75
CA GLY A 73 11.76 -2.33 -11.82
C GLY A 73 10.94 -1.07 -12.07
N SER A 74 10.08 -1.03 -13.09
CA SER A 74 9.26 0.16 -13.42
C SER A 74 8.07 0.43 -12.47
N GLY A 75 7.94 -0.29 -11.36
CA GLY A 75 6.86 -0.09 -10.37
C GLY A 75 5.50 -0.76 -10.67
N LYS A 76 5.39 -1.60 -11.71
CA LYS A 76 4.11 -2.27 -12.07
C LYS A 76 3.47 -3.03 -10.92
N SER A 77 4.24 -3.90 -10.25
CA SER A 77 3.74 -4.70 -9.12
C SER A 77 3.40 -3.82 -7.92
N THR A 78 4.10 -2.70 -7.75
CA THR A 78 3.84 -1.72 -6.69
C THR A 78 2.48 -1.04 -6.86
N CYS A 79 1.93 -0.96 -8.07
CA CYS A 79 0.55 -0.46 -8.27
C CYS A 79 -0.54 -1.41 -7.72
N ILE A 80 -0.20 -2.66 -7.36
CA ILE A 80 -1.15 -3.67 -6.87
C ILE A 80 -1.01 -3.88 -5.34
N GLN A 81 0.16 -3.57 -4.78
CA GLN A 81 0.54 -3.88 -3.40
C GLN A 81 -0.13 -2.99 -2.36
#